data_AF-A0AAN4IQU9-F1
#
_entry.id   AF-A0AAN4IQU9-F1
#
_cell.length_a   1.000
_cell.length_b   1.000
_cell.length_c   1.000
_cell.angle_alpha   90.00
_cell.angle_beta   90.00
_cell.angle_gamma   90.00
#
_symmetry.space_group_name_H-M   'P 1'
#
loop_
_entity.id
_entity.type
_entity.pdbx_description
1 polymer ?
#
loop_
_entity_poly.entity_id
_entity_poly.type
_entity_poly.pdbx_seq_one_letter_code
_entity_poly.pdbx_strand_id
1 'polypeptide(L)'
;MIPVNEKLAIMRESERMNRKEFSDLTGVPYSSLSSYEKGVKDMGIQAVMKILNHPQFKKYTMWFMTETISPEAGQIAPALAHFGQQTTTSSHSDQKTG
;
A
#
# COMPACT_ATOMS: atom_id res chain seq x y z
N MET A 1 -12.92 2.99 -4.27
CA MET A 1 -11.63 3.63 -4.59
C MET A 1 -11.08 4.18 -3.29
N ILE A 2 -9.91 3.71 -2.87
CA ILE A 2 -9.25 4.19 -1.63
C ILE A 2 -8.59 5.54 -1.96
N PRO A 3 -8.87 6.63 -1.22
CA PRO A 3 -8.22 7.92 -1.41
C PRO A 3 -6.69 7.84 -1.32
N VAL A 4 -5.98 8.68 -2.07
CA VAL A 4 -4.50 8.67 -2.14
C VAL A 4 -3.85 8.89 -0.76
N ASN A 5 -4.43 9.76 0.06
CA ASN A 5 -3.96 10.02 1.41
C ASN A 5 -4.08 8.77 2.32
N GLU A 6 -5.13 7.98 2.14
CA GLU A 6 -5.36 6.74 2.88
C GLU A 6 -4.45 5.61 2.36
N LYS A 7 -4.23 5.53 1.03
CA LYS A 7 -3.27 4.60 0.43
C LYS A 7 -1.86 4.78 1.00
N LEU A 8 -1.44 6.04 1.21
CA LEU A 8 -0.15 6.37 1.82
C LEU A 8 -0.05 5.84 3.26
N ALA A 9 -1.08 6.06 4.07
CA ALA A 9 -1.12 5.59 5.45
C ALA A 9 -1.10 4.05 5.52
N ILE A 10 -1.93 3.37 4.73
CA ILE A 10 -2.00 1.91 4.63
C ILE A 10 -0.63 1.32 4.26
N MET A 11 0.04 1.92 3.28
CA MET A 11 1.37 1.47 2.84
C MET A 11 2.41 1.62 3.95
N ARG A 12 2.46 2.77 4.63
CA ARG A 12 3.37 3.02 5.76
C ARG A 12 3.11 2.05 6.91
N GLU A 13 1.86 1.87 7.29
CA GLU A 13 1.46 1.05 8.43
C GLU A 13 1.67 -0.44 8.18
N SER A 14 1.55 -0.87 6.92
CA SER A 14 1.89 -2.25 6.54
C SER A 14 3.37 -2.57 6.72
N GLU A 15 4.25 -1.58 6.61
CA GLU A 15 5.68 -1.70 6.94
C GLU A 15 5.99 -1.45 8.42
N ARG A 16 4.95 -1.28 9.26
CA ARG A 16 5.06 -1.00 10.71
C ARG A 16 5.88 0.24 11.05
N MET A 17 5.87 1.23 10.16
CA MET A 17 6.61 2.47 10.34
C MET A 17 5.76 3.57 10.95
N ASN A 18 6.35 4.34 11.84
CA ASN A 18 5.79 5.63 12.22
C ASN A 18 6.13 6.70 11.16
N ARG A 19 5.47 7.86 11.25
CA ARG A 19 5.64 8.97 10.28
C ARG A 19 7.07 9.52 10.24
N LYS A 20 7.79 9.50 11.37
CA LYS A 20 9.16 10.00 11.45
C LYS A 20 10.10 9.06 10.69
N GLU A 21 10.02 7.76 10.96
CA GLU A 21 10.80 6.74 10.25
C GLU A 21 10.54 6.78 8.74
N PHE A 22 9.27 6.88 8.35
CA PHE A 22 8.91 7.00 6.94
C PHE A 22 9.46 8.28 6.29
N SER A 23 9.39 9.41 7.00
CA SER A 23 9.96 10.70 6.57
C SER A 23 11.47 10.59 6.37
N ASP A 24 12.18 10.00 7.32
CA ASP A 24 13.64 9.84 7.27
C ASP A 24 14.06 8.90 6.13
N LEU A 25 13.32 7.80 5.93
CA LEU A 25 13.60 6.80 4.91
C LEU A 25 13.31 7.29 3.48
N THR A 26 12.18 7.95 3.29
CA THR A 26 11.77 8.46 1.97
C THR A 26 12.31 9.85 1.67
N GLY A 27 12.86 10.53 2.68
CA GLY A 27 13.25 11.94 2.62
C GLY A 27 12.09 12.89 2.29
N VAL A 28 10.85 12.49 2.53
CA VAL A 28 9.67 13.36 2.44
C VAL A 28 9.53 14.06 3.79
N PRO A 29 9.49 15.41 3.86
CA PRO A 29 9.41 16.10 5.14
C PRO A 29 8.22 15.65 5.99
N TYR A 30 8.45 15.39 7.28
CA TYR A 30 7.41 14.97 8.22
C TYR A 30 6.14 15.84 8.18
N SER A 31 6.30 17.16 8.10
CA SER A 31 5.17 18.09 8.00
C SER A 31 4.34 17.85 6.73
N SER A 32 5.01 17.64 5.59
CA SER A 32 4.37 17.33 4.32
C SER A 32 3.69 15.97 4.36
N LEU A 33 4.36 14.95 4.89
CA LEU A 33 3.78 13.62 5.09
C LEU A 33 2.50 13.68 5.95
N SER A 34 2.53 14.44 7.05
CA SER A 34 1.37 14.62 7.91
C SER A 34 0.21 15.32 7.18
N SER A 35 0.50 16.35 6.38
CA SER A 35 -0.52 17.02 5.56
C SER A 35 -1.08 16.10 4.47
N TYR A 36 -0.25 15.26 3.86
CA TYR A 36 -0.67 14.29 2.84
C TYR A 36 -1.62 13.27 3.43
N GLU A 37 -1.25 12.59 4.52
CA GLU A 37 -2.12 11.57 5.14
C GLU A 37 -3.46 12.15 5.65
N LYS A 38 -3.44 13.40 6.13
CA LYS A 38 -4.65 14.11 6.57
C LYS A 38 -5.51 14.63 5.42
N GLY A 39 -5.04 14.57 4.17
CA GLY A 39 -5.73 15.14 3.02
C GLY A 39 -5.78 16.67 3.00
N VAL A 40 -4.94 17.35 3.79
CA VAL A 40 -4.86 18.83 3.82
C VAL A 40 -4.14 19.36 2.58
N LYS A 41 -3.21 18.55 2.04
CA LYS A 41 -2.42 18.88 0.86
C LYS A 41 -2.31 17.65 -0.03
N ASP A 42 -2.43 17.85 -1.33
CA ASP A 42 -2.18 16.77 -2.29
C ASP A 42 -0.69 16.47 -2.41
N MET A 43 -0.38 15.20 -2.63
CA MET A 43 0.99 14.75 -2.87
C MET A 43 1.41 15.10 -4.29
N GLY A 44 2.49 15.87 -4.43
CA GLY A 44 3.10 16.13 -5.73
C GLY A 44 3.75 14.88 -6.32
N ILE A 45 3.75 14.77 -7.66
CA ILE A 45 4.31 13.60 -8.38
C ILE A 45 5.76 13.27 -7.99
N GLN A 46 6.57 14.30 -7.69
CA GLN A 46 7.95 14.13 -7.24
C GLN A 46 8.04 13.37 -5.90
N ALA A 47 7.12 13.64 -4.96
CA ALA A 47 7.07 12.92 -3.70
C ALA A 47 6.59 11.47 -3.90
N VAL A 48 5.59 11.25 -4.78
CA VAL A 48 5.12 9.90 -5.15
C VAL A 48 6.29 9.08 -5.73
N MET A 49 7.00 9.62 -6.71
CA MET A 49 8.14 8.93 -7.32
C MET A 49 9.26 8.64 -6.32
N LYS A 50 9.54 9.57 -5.40
CA LYS A 50 10.56 9.36 -4.36
C LYS A 50 10.20 8.20 -3.43
N ILE A 51 8.93 8.14 -3.01
CA ILE A 51 8.42 7.07 -2.15
C ILE A 51 8.43 5.73 -2.90
N LEU A 52 7.80 5.65 -4.08
CA LEU A 52 7.61 4.40 -4.81
C LEU A 52 8.90 3.84 -5.44
N ASN A 53 9.92 4.67 -5.68
CA ASN A 53 11.23 4.17 -6.11
C ASN A 53 12.07 3.60 -4.96
N HIS A 54 11.66 3.79 -3.71
CA HIS A 54 12.38 3.23 -2.57
C HIS A 54 12.21 1.69 -2.55
N PRO A 55 13.29 0.90 -2.32
CA PRO A 55 13.24 -0.57 -2.37
C PRO A 55 12.14 -1.21 -1.52
N GLN A 56 11.84 -0.63 -0.35
CA GLN A 56 10.79 -1.15 0.53
C GLN A 56 9.37 -0.91 0.00
N PHE A 57 9.13 0.16 -0.76
CA PHE A 57 7.79 0.56 -1.21
C PHE A 57 7.54 0.25 -2.70
N LYS A 58 8.58 -0.04 -3.48
CA LYS A 58 8.48 -0.34 -4.91
C LYS A 58 7.51 -1.46 -5.26
N LYS A 59 7.38 -2.44 -4.37
CA LYS A 59 6.42 -3.56 -4.48
C LYS A 59 4.95 -3.12 -4.44
N TYR A 60 4.65 -1.90 -4.02
CA TYR A 60 3.29 -1.36 -3.92
C TYR A 60 2.90 -0.45 -5.09
N THR A 61 3.78 -0.27 -6.09
CA THR A 61 3.59 0.71 -7.17
C THR A 61 2.30 0.49 -7.95
N MET A 62 2.05 -0.74 -8.44
CA MET A 62 0.83 -1.03 -9.18
C MET A 62 -0.42 -0.87 -8.33
N TRP A 63 -0.38 -1.33 -7.08
CA TRP A 63 -1.52 -1.18 -6.18
C TRP A 63 -1.84 0.30 -5.93
N PHE A 64 -0.80 1.11 -5.70
CA PHE A 64 -0.95 2.53 -5.41
C PHE A 64 -1.52 3.30 -6.61
N MET A 65 -0.97 3.07 -7.80
CA MET A 65 -1.26 3.85 -9.01
C MET A 65 -2.50 3.38 -9.77
N THR A 66 -2.71 2.07 -9.90
CA THR A 66 -3.70 1.48 -10.80
C THR A 66 -4.70 0.57 -10.10
N GLU A 67 -4.58 0.39 -8.77
CA GLU A 67 -5.42 -0.54 -8.00
C GLU A 67 -5.39 -1.96 -8.56
N THR A 68 -4.23 -2.38 -9.06
CA THR A 68 -3.97 -3.74 -9.56
C THR A 68 -2.74 -4.33 -8.88
N ILE A 69 -2.62 -5.64 -8.88
CA ILE A 69 -1.43 -6.36 -8.38
C ILE A 69 -0.93 -7.35 -9.45
N SER A 70 0.35 -7.69 -9.37
CA SER A 70 1.02 -8.74 -10.17
C SER A 70 2.05 -9.42 -9.24
N PRO A 71 1.59 -10.36 -8.39
CA PRO A 71 2.47 -11.03 -7.43
C PRO A 71 3.68 -11.71 -8.08
N GLU A 72 3.52 -12.22 -9.30
CA GLU A 72 4.57 -12.82 -10.13
C GLU A 72 5.69 -11.83 -10.49
N ALA A 73 5.37 -10.54 -10.62
CA ALA A 73 6.34 -9.46 -10.83
C ALA A 73 6.78 -8.78 -9.51
N GLY A 74 6.40 -9.34 -8.36
CA GLY A 74 6.66 -8.76 -7.04
C GLY A 74 5.86 -7.49 -6.74
N GLN A 75 4.80 -7.21 -7.52
CA GLN A 75 3.88 -6.10 -7.29
C GLN A 75 2.68 -6.58 -6.49
N ILE A 76 2.63 -6.25 -5.21
CA ILE A 76 1.63 -6.73 -4.26
C ILE A 76 0.83 -5.57 -3.66
N ALA A 77 -0.28 -5.88 -3.01
CA ALA A 77 -0.97 -4.91 -2.16
C ALA A 77 -0.33 -4.91 -0.75
N PRO A 78 -0.33 -3.77 -0.03
CA PRO A 78 0.01 -3.74 1.38
C PRO A 78 -0.90 -4.66 2.20
N ALA A 79 -0.38 -5.24 3.27
CA ALA A 79 -1.13 -6.20 4.10
C ALA A 79 -2.43 -5.62 4.67
N LEU A 80 -2.42 -4.31 5.00
CA LEU A 80 -3.57 -3.61 5.55
C LEU A 80 -4.53 -3.06 4.48
N ALA A 81 -4.23 -3.24 3.19
CA ALA A 81 -5.10 -2.76 2.12
C ALA A 81 -6.37 -3.61 1.95
N HIS A 82 -6.45 -4.78 2.60
CA HIS A 82 -7.54 -5.75 2.43
C HIS A 82 -7.90 -5.99 0.95
N PHE A 83 -6.88 -5.92 0.08
CA PHE A 83 -7.06 -5.98 -1.36
C PHE A 83 -7.19 -7.43 -1.80
N GLY A 84 -8.28 -7.77 -2.49
CA GLY A 84 -8.45 -9.11 -3.05
C GLY A 84 -8.81 -10.19 -2.03
N GLN A 85 -9.65 -9.91 -1.03
CA GLN A 85 -10.50 -10.98 -0.47
C GLN A 85 -11.44 -11.49 -1.57
N GLN A 86 -10.93 -12.31 -2.49
CA GLN A 86 -11.76 -13.39 -2.97
C GLN A 86 -12.04 -14.23 -1.73
N THR A 87 -13.31 -14.34 -1.36
CA THR A 87 -13.77 -15.35 -0.45
C THR A 87 -13.14 -16.67 -0.88
N THR A 88 -12.08 -17.11 -0.20
CA THR A 88 -11.77 -18.54 -0.15
C THR A 88 -12.89 -19.15 0.67
N THR A 89 -14.07 -19.30 0.04
CA THR A 89 -14.97 -20.39 0.34
C THR A 89 -14.19 -21.64 0.00
N SER A 90 -13.37 -22.09 0.95
CA SER A 90 -12.98 -23.49 1.03
C SER A 90 -14.26 -24.26 1.33
N SER A 91 -15.08 -24.47 0.31
CA SER A 91 -16.05 -25.56 0.34
C SER A 91 -15.23 -26.84 0.37
N HIS A 92 -14.89 -27.27 1.59
CA HIS A 92 -14.55 -28.65 1.84
C HIS A 92 -15.77 -29.46 1.45
N SER A 93 -15.81 -29.89 0.18
CA SER A 93 -16.74 -30.88 -0.30
C SER A 93 -16.32 -32.21 0.30
N ASP A 94 -16.92 -32.57 1.44
CA ASP A 94 -16.89 -33.93 1.95
C ASP A 94 -17.64 -34.86 0.97
N GLN A 95 -16.95 -35.30 -0.08
CA GLN A 95 -17.34 -36.51 -0.81
C GLN A 95 -16.79 -37.71 -0.06
N LYS A 96 -17.62 -38.30 0.81
CA LYS A 96 -17.43 -39.68 1.24
C LYS A 96 -18.30 -40.60 0.38
N THR A 97 -17.61 -41.33 -0.48
CA THR A 97 -18.02 -42.48 -1.28
C THR A 97 -18.61 -43.63 -0.45
N GLY A 98 -19.55 -44.35 -1.07
CA GLY A 98 -19.56 -45.82 -1.21
C GLY A 98 -19.80 -46.67 0.04
#